data_AF-A0A8J2L8W1-F1
#
_entry.id   AF-A0A8J2L8W1-F1
#
_cell.length_a   1.000
_cell.length_b   1.000
_cell.length_c   1.000
_cell.angle_alpha   90.00
_cell.angle_beta   90.00
_cell.angle_gamma   90.00
#
_symmetry.space_group_name_H-M   'P 1'
#
loop_
_entity.id
_entity.type
_entity.pdbx_description
1 polymer ?
#
loop_
_entity_poly.entity_id
_entity_poly.type
_entity_poly.pdbx_seq_one_letter_code
_entity_poly.pdbx_strand_id
1 'polypeptide(L)'
;MELAQLKFILEMGGHQRPYIPDDLDEQTMSCPSKVEVLEKLLAAIENDKMAPFYKELCKNKEIVAFDVGKLESMEKLNQEKIQDLDEKTESGSATGYCLSFYSNWAYYMVHYVITRNIEKAKTLIDVGGDWDRRNRLKVYPGTYAMVVRDFKTAAEQFLDTM
;
A
#
# COMPACT_ATOMS: atom_id res chain seq x y z
N MET A 1 -20.13 -6.70 -21.14
CA MET A 1 -19.53 -5.42 -21.58
C MET A 1 -18.03 -5.31 -21.27
N GLU A 2 -17.40 -6.25 -20.54
CA GLU A 2 -16.00 -6.07 -20.09
C GLU A 2 -14.90 -6.52 -21.09
N LEU A 3 -15.09 -7.62 -21.81
CA LEU A 3 -14.01 -8.16 -22.67
C LEU A 3 -13.79 -7.35 -23.95
N ALA A 4 -14.86 -6.80 -24.54
CA ALA A 4 -14.76 -5.99 -25.76
C ALA A 4 -14.07 -4.63 -25.51
N GLN A 5 -14.27 -4.02 -24.33
CA GLN A 5 -13.64 -2.76 -23.96
C GLN A 5 -12.14 -2.94 -23.70
N LEU A 6 -11.74 -4.01 -23.00
CA LEU A 6 -10.33 -4.36 -22.81
C LEU A 6 -9.62 -4.69 -24.12
N LYS A 7 -10.31 -5.40 -25.03
CA LYS A 7 -9.80 -5.71 -26.36
C LYS A 7 -9.64 -4.45 -27.23
N PHE A 8 -10.57 -3.49 -27.14
CA PHE A 8 -10.48 -2.19 -27.79
C PHE A 8 -9.29 -1.34 -27.29
N ILE A 9 -9.04 -1.31 -25.98
CA ILE A 9 -7.90 -0.60 -25.37
C ILE A 9 -6.55 -1.22 -25.81
N LEU A 10 -6.48 -2.55 -25.95
CA LEU A 10 -5.26 -3.25 -26.35
C LEU A 10 -4.99 -3.24 -27.86
N GLU A 11 -6.04 -3.24 -28.69
CA GLU A 11 -5.91 -3.34 -30.17
C GLU A 11 -5.77 -1.97 -30.87
N MET A 12 -6.33 -0.88 -30.33
CA MET A 12 -6.27 0.46 -30.94
C MET A 12 -5.17 1.37 -30.36
N GLY A 13 -4.34 0.85 -29.47
CA GLY A 13 -3.33 1.58 -28.70
C GLY A 13 -2.07 1.98 -29.46
N GLY A 14 -2.17 2.47 -30.69
CA GLY A 14 -1.14 3.31 -31.33
C GLY A 14 -1.00 4.69 -30.66
N HIS A 15 -1.35 4.82 -29.39
CA HIS A 15 -1.30 6.05 -28.63
C HIS A 15 0.07 6.14 -27.95
N GLN A 16 0.85 7.16 -28.34
CA GLN A 16 1.97 7.65 -27.55
C GLN A 16 1.57 7.65 -26.08
N ARG A 17 2.43 7.08 -25.23
CA ARG A 17 2.26 7.21 -23.78
C ARG A 17 2.10 8.70 -23.48
N PRO A 18 1.14 9.13 -22.64
CA PRO A 18 1.14 10.50 -22.17
C PRO A 18 2.53 10.79 -21.59
N TYR A 19 3.20 11.82 -22.12
CA TYR A 19 4.50 12.25 -21.65
C TYR A 19 4.35 12.68 -20.19
N ILE A 20 4.98 11.94 -19.30
CA ILE A 20 5.14 12.33 -17.90
C ILE A 20 6.46 13.12 -17.86
N PRO A 21 6.45 14.40 -17.47
CA PRO A 21 7.68 15.18 -17.34
C PRO A 21 8.67 14.47 -16.42
N ASP A 22 9.95 14.44 -16.80
CA ASP A 22 11.02 13.75 -16.07
C ASP A 22 11.38 14.45 -14.73
N ASP A 23 10.76 15.60 -14.46
CA ASP A 23 11.14 16.54 -13.39
C ASP A 23 10.36 16.30 -12.08
N LEU A 24 10.31 15.05 -11.60
CA LEU A 24 10.05 14.82 -10.18
C LEU A 24 11.40 14.87 -9.46
N ASP A 25 11.77 16.08 -9.06
CA ASP A 25 13.01 16.41 -8.36
C ASP A 25 13.46 15.30 -7.39
N GLU A 26 14.63 14.71 -7.66
CA GLU A 26 15.35 13.77 -6.78
C GLU A 26 15.64 14.34 -5.37
N GLN A 27 15.33 15.62 -5.14
CA GLN A 27 15.64 16.39 -3.93
C GLN A 27 14.80 16.07 -2.68
N THR A 28 13.97 15.04 -2.68
CA THR A 28 13.29 14.58 -1.44
C THR A 28 13.84 13.28 -0.85
N MET A 29 14.84 12.66 -1.45
CA MET A 29 15.37 11.35 -1.02
C MET A 29 16.59 11.44 -0.08
N SER A 30 16.59 12.38 0.87
CA SER A 30 17.50 12.25 2.03
C SER A 30 16.96 11.15 2.93
N CYS A 31 17.54 9.95 2.86
CA CYS A 31 17.14 8.83 3.71
C CYS A 31 17.55 9.15 5.16
N PRO A 32 16.59 9.42 6.08
CA PRO A 32 16.92 9.59 7.49
C PRO A 32 17.63 8.34 8.02
N SER A 33 18.63 8.54 8.87
CA SER A 33 19.36 7.43 9.47
C SER A 33 18.40 6.53 10.27
N LYS A 34 18.70 5.23 10.39
CA LYS A 34 17.84 4.26 11.11
C LYS A 34 17.46 4.74 12.52
N VAL A 35 18.35 5.48 13.17
CA VAL A 35 18.16 6.06 14.50
C VAL A 35 17.14 7.21 14.46
N GLU A 36 17.28 8.15 13.54
CA GLU A 36 16.33 9.27 13.36
C GLU A 36 14.92 8.80 13.02
N VAL A 37 14.80 7.76 12.18
CA VAL A 37 13.50 7.17 11.84
C VAL A 37 12.86 6.55 13.08
N LEU A 38 13.64 5.83 13.88
CA LEU A 38 13.16 5.17 15.08
C LEU A 38 12.72 6.17 16.14
N GLU A 39 13.45 7.25 16.35
CA GLU A 39 13.08 8.33 17.27
C GLU A 39 11.77 9.00 16.85
N LYS A 40 11.63 9.34 15.56
CA LYS A 40 10.39 9.92 15.01
C LYS A 40 9.20 8.96 15.15
N LEU A 41 9.42 7.67 14.90
CA LEU A 41 8.41 6.63 15.00
C LEU A 41 7.94 6.46 16.45
N LEU A 42 8.88 6.37 17.41
CA LEU A 42 8.56 6.25 18.83
C LEU A 42 7.82 7.49 19.34
N ALA A 43 8.26 8.69 18.95
CA ALA A 43 7.57 9.94 19.29
C ALA A 43 6.13 9.96 18.74
N ALA A 44 5.92 9.53 17.49
CA ALA A 44 4.57 9.45 16.92
C ALA A 44 3.68 8.44 17.65
N ILE A 45 4.21 7.25 17.97
CA ILE A 45 3.48 6.21 18.72
C ILE A 45 3.05 6.72 20.09
N GLU A 46 3.91 7.46 20.78
CA GLU A 46 3.62 8.03 22.10
C GLU A 46 2.63 9.20 22.05
N ASN A 47 2.70 10.04 21.03
CA ASN A 47 1.78 11.15 20.83
C ASN A 47 0.37 10.64 20.52
N ASP A 48 0.27 9.69 19.60
CA ASP A 48 -1.04 9.20 19.15
C ASP A 48 -1.60 8.10 20.07
N LYS A 49 -0.78 7.57 21.00
CA LYS A 49 -1.11 6.46 21.91
C LYS A 49 -1.35 5.13 21.18
N MET A 50 -0.48 4.77 20.23
CA MET A 50 -0.69 3.62 19.35
C MET A 50 -0.13 2.30 19.91
N ALA A 51 -0.70 1.85 21.03
CA ALA A 51 -0.24 0.68 21.80
C ALA A 51 -0.03 -0.62 20.99
N PRO A 52 -0.89 -1.01 20.02
CA PRO A 52 -0.69 -2.22 19.25
C PRO A 52 0.62 -2.21 18.44
N PHE A 53 1.00 -1.06 17.87
CA PHE A 53 2.24 -0.94 17.11
C PHE A 53 3.48 -1.00 18.01
N TYR A 54 3.41 -0.44 19.21
CA TYR A 54 4.50 -0.58 20.19
C TYR A 54 4.73 -2.06 20.56
N LYS A 55 3.65 -2.83 20.73
CA LYS A 55 3.73 -4.28 21.01
C LYS A 55 4.40 -5.06 19.88
N GLU A 56 4.11 -4.73 18.62
CA GLU A 56 4.76 -5.35 17.47
C GLU A 56 6.27 -5.02 17.40
N LEU A 57 6.65 -3.76 17.65
CA LEU A 57 8.06 -3.35 17.66
C LEU A 57 8.86 -4.07 18.75
N CYS A 58 8.26 -4.29 19.91
CA CYS A 58 8.90 -4.96 21.04
C CYS A 58 9.13 -6.47 20.82
N LYS A 59 8.53 -7.09 19.80
CA LYS A 59 8.83 -8.48 19.44
C LYS A 59 10.28 -8.64 18.97
N ASN A 60 10.81 -7.61 18.31
CA ASN A 60 12.20 -7.55 17.86
C ASN A 60 13.06 -6.83 18.91
N LYS A 61 13.52 -7.58 19.90
CA LYS A 61 14.28 -7.07 21.07
C LYS A 61 15.58 -6.32 20.73
N GLU A 62 16.10 -6.47 19.51
CA GLU A 62 17.28 -5.75 19.03
C GLU A 62 16.98 -4.28 18.67
N ILE A 63 15.70 -3.91 18.54
CA ILE A 63 15.28 -2.61 17.99
C ILE A 63 14.78 -1.68 19.10
N VAL A 64 13.99 -2.19 20.07
CA VAL A 64 13.44 -1.39 21.19
C VAL A 64 13.43 -2.23 22.46
N ALA A 65 13.84 -1.64 23.59
CA ALA A 65 13.72 -2.25 24.91
C ALA A 65 12.25 -2.33 25.33
N PHE A 66 11.84 -3.49 25.83
CA PHE A 66 10.45 -3.71 26.26
C PHE A 66 10.18 -3.01 27.59
N ASP A 67 9.32 -2.00 27.58
CA ASP A 67 8.83 -1.32 28.77
C ASP A 67 7.36 -1.66 29.00
N VAL A 68 7.12 -2.46 30.04
CA VAL A 68 5.78 -2.93 30.44
C VAL A 68 4.91 -1.78 30.93
N GLY A 69 5.48 -0.86 31.72
CA GLY A 69 4.70 0.24 32.31
C GLY A 69 4.21 1.22 31.25
N LYS A 70 5.04 1.47 30.24
CA LYS A 70 4.66 2.31 29.10
C LYS A 70 3.53 1.69 28.28
N LEU A 71 3.58 0.39 28.01
CA LEU A 71 2.53 -0.32 27.29
C LEU A 71 1.20 -0.25 28.03
N GLU A 72 1.18 -0.57 29.33
CA GLU A 72 -0.02 -0.53 30.16
C GLU A 72 -0.65 0.88 30.20
N SER A 73 0.17 1.92 30.29
CA SER A 73 -0.32 3.32 30.27
C SER A 73 -1.00 3.70 28.94
N MET A 74 -0.50 3.20 27.81
CA MET A 74 -1.09 3.45 26.49
C MET A 74 -2.34 2.60 26.25
N GLU A 75 -2.34 1.34 26.68
CA GLU A 75 -3.50 0.44 26.55
C GLU A 75 -4.69 0.95 27.37
N LYS A 76 -4.46 1.46 28.58
CA LYS A 76 -5.51 2.05 29.41
C LYS A 76 -6.16 3.27 28.75
N LEU A 77 -5.34 4.20 28.26
CA LEU A 77 -5.85 5.39 27.55
C LEU A 77 -6.60 5.05 26.27
N ASN A 78 -6.19 3.99 25.57
CA ASN A 78 -6.91 3.54 24.38
C ASN A 78 -8.25 2.91 24.73
N GLN A 79 -8.33 2.13 25.80
CA GLN A 79 -9.59 1.55 26.27
C GLN A 79 -10.57 2.63 26.70
N GLU A 80 -10.11 3.64 27.45
CA GLU A 80 -10.91 4.81 27.84
C GLU A 80 -11.40 5.59 26.61
N LYS A 81 -10.51 5.87 25.64
CA LYS A 81 -10.90 6.55 24.38
C LYS A 81 -11.91 5.75 23.55
N ILE A 82 -11.80 4.42 23.51
CA ILE A 82 -12.76 3.58 22.77
C ILE A 82 -14.13 3.67 23.44
N GLN A 83 -14.20 3.59 24.77
CA GLN A 83 -15.46 3.74 25.51
C GLN A 83 -16.10 5.12 25.25
N ASP A 84 -15.31 6.19 25.35
CA ASP A 84 -15.77 7.56 25.04
C ASP A 84 -16.28 7.70 23.59
N LEU A 85 -15.62 7.02 22.65
CA LEU A 85 -16.01 7.05 21.23
C LEU A 85 -17.25 6.23 20.98
N ASP A 86 -17.43 5.08 21.63
CA ASP A 86 -18.64 4.26 21.51
C ASP A 86 -19.85 5.04 22.02
N GLU A 87 -19.74 5.72 23.16
CA GLU A 87 -20.78 6.63 23.68
C GLU A 87 -21.08 7.80 22.73
N LYS A 88 -20.05 8.37 22.10
CA LYS A 88 -20.20 9.44 21.08
C LYS A 88 -20.76 8.91 19.76
N THR A 89 -20.56 7.63 19.44
CA THR A 89 -21.05 7.00 18.20
C THR A 89 -22.52 6.66 18.31
N GLU A 90 -23.02 6.38 19.52
CA GLU A 90 -24.47 6.24 19.77
C GLU A 90 -25.24 7.55 19.54
N SER A 91 -24.56 8.71 19.60
CA SER A 91 -25.17 10.04 19.49
C SER A 91 -24.77 10.86 18.25
N GLY A 92 -23.70 10.48 17.53
CA GLY A 92 -23.11 11.25 16.44
C GLY A 92 -23.35 10.67 15.05
N SER A 93 -23.88 11.49 14.13
CA SER A 93 -24.18 11.17 12.74
C SER A 93 -23.07 10.39 12.01
N ALA A 94 -23.45 9.30 11.35
CA ALA A 94 -22.67 8.31 10.61
C ALA A 94 -21.66 8.79 9.54
N THR A 95 -21.45 10.10 9.37
CA THR A 95 -20.66 10.70 8.28
C THR A 95 -19.14 10.61 8.48
N GLY A 96 -18.63 10.66 9.71
CA GLY A 96 -17.18 10.60 9.99
C GLY A 96 -16.55 9.21 9.80
N TYR A 97 -17.21 8.16 10.32
CA TYR A 97 -16.79 6.77 10.14
C TYR A 97 -16.83 6.35 8.67
N CYS A 98 -17.82 6.83 7.93
CA CYS A 98 -17.98 6.56 6.51
C CYS A 98 -16.71 6.91 5.72
N LEU A 99 -16.09 8.07 5.96
CA LEU A 99 -14.90 8.53 5.22
C LEU A 99 -13.63 7.71 5.50
N SER A 100 -13.42 7.29 6.75
CA SER A 100 -12.30 6.40 7.12
C SER A 100 -12.49 5.00 6.54
N PHE A 101 -13.71 4.48 6.62
CA PHE A 101 -14.10 3.24 5.94
C PHE A 101 -13.91 3.35 4.43
N TYR A 102 -14.33 4.45 3.80
CA TYR A 102 -14.18 4.68 2.36
C TYR A 102 -12.72 4.74 1.92
N SER A 103 -11.85 5.36 2.70
CA SER A 103 -10.41 5.44 2.38
C SER A 103 -9.73 4.07 2.48
N ASN A 104 -10.03 3.32 3.53
CA ASN A 104 -9.54 1.95 3.71
C ASN A 104 -10.10 1.00 2.63
N TRP A 105 -11.40 1.10 2.35
CA TRP A 105 -12.08 0.36 1.29
C TRP A 105 -11.54 0.70 -0.10
N ALA A 106 -11.24 1.96 -0.39
CA ALA A 106 -10.63 2.37 -1.65
C ALA A 106 -9.26 1.70 -1.85
N TYR A 107 -8.43 1.64 -0.79
CA TYR A 107 -7.15 0.94 -0.82
C TYR A 107 -7.32 -0.57 -1.12
N TYR A 108 -8.21 -1.25 -0.39
CA TYR A 108 -8.50 -2.67 -0.62
C TYR A 108 -9.11 -2.94 -2.01
N MET A 109 -9.97 -2.04 -2.50
CA MET A 109 -10.57 -2.13 -3.84
C MET A 109 -9.54 -1.93 -4.94
N VAL A 110 -8.60 -0.99 -4.79
CA VAL A 110 -7.52 -0.77 -5.77
C VAL A 110 -6.65 -2.02 -5.89
N HIS A 111 -6.27 -2.63 -4.76
CA HIS A 111 -5.52 -3.89 -4.76
C HIS A 111 -6.28 -5.03 -5.45
N TYR A 112 -7.57 -5.19 -5.15
CA TYR A 112 -8.44 -6.21 -5.75
C TYR A 112 -8.64 -6.00 -7.27
N VAL A 113 -8.79 -4.76 -7.71
CA VAL A 113 -8.99 -4.42 -9.12
C VAL A 113 -7.72 -4.61 -9.94
N ILE A 114 -6.55 -4.29 -9.38
CA ILE A 114 -5.26 -4.47 -10.08
C ILE A 114 -4.96 -5.95 -10.29
N THR A 115 -5.06 -6.76 -9.24
CA THR A 115 -4.75 -8.20 -9.28
C THR A 115 -5.63 -8.96 -10.28
N ARG A 116 -6.96 -8.78 -10.22
CA ARG A 116 -7.89 -9.42 -11.18
C ARG A 116 -7.64 -9.01 -12.63
N ASN A 117 -7.24 -7.76 -12.86
CA ASN A 117 -7.01 -7.25 -14.22
C ASN A 117 -5.70 -7.80 -14.79
N ILE A 118 -4.66 -7.96 -13.96
CA ILE A 118 -3.41 -8.63 -14.34
C ILE A 118 -3.68 -10.10 -14.71
N GLU A 119 -4.49 -10.82 -13.95
CA GLU A 119 -4.86 -12.21 -14.25
C GLU A 119 -5.65 -12.32 -15.56
N LYS A 120 -6.65 -11.46 -15.76
CA LYS A 120 -7.38 -11.38 -17.03
C LYS A 120 -6.44 -11.05 -18.21
N ALA A 121 -5.49 -10.15 -18.02
CA ALA A 121 -4.51 -9.81 -19.07
C ALA A 121 -3.57 -10.97 -19.40
N LYS A 122 -3.14 -11.76 -18.40
CA LYS A 122 -2.32 -12.97 -18.61
C LYS A 122 -3.05 -13.99 -19.48
N THR A 123 -4.30 -14.31 -19.12
CA THR A 123 -5.11 -15.27 -19.89
C THR A 123 -5.35 -14.81 -21.33
N LEU A 124 -5.55 -13.51 -21.57
CA LEU A 124 -5.71 -12.96 -22.92
C LEU A 124 -4.41 -13.03 -23.75
N ILE A 125 -3.26 -12.90 -23.10
CA ILE A 125 -1.96 -13.03 -23.75
C ILE A 125 -1.65 -14.48 -24.11
N ASP A 126 -2.03 -15.44 -23.27
CA ASP A 126 -1.83 -16.87 -23.53
C ASP A 126 -2.61 -17.36 -24.76
N VAL A 127 -3.75 -16.72 -25.07
CA VAL A 127 -4.60 -17.03 -26.24
C VAL A 127 -4.02 -16.48 -27.54
N GLY A 128 -3.11 -15.49 -27.51
CA GLY A 128 -2.51 -14.94 -28.73
C GLY A 128 -1.97 -13.52 -28.61
N GLY A 129 -1.08 -13.27 -27.63
CA GLY A 129 -0.43 -11.97 -27.44
C GLY A 129 0.83 -11.78 -28.30
N ASP A 130 0.92 -10.63 -28.95
CA ASP A 130 2.15 -10.13 -29.59
C ASP A 130 3.30 -10.02 -28.57
N TRP A 131 4.55 -10.21 -29.01
CA TRP A 131 5.72 -10.24 -28.13
C TRP A 131 5.88 -8.94 -27.33
N ASP A 132 5.66 -7.77 -27.96
CA ASP A 132 5.73 -6.46 -27.31
C ASP A 132 4.69 -6.31 -26.18
N ARG A 133 3.48 -6.87 -26.36
CA ARG A 133 2.42 -6.85 -25.34
C ARG A 133 2.75 -7.73 -24.13
N ARG A 134 3.45 -8.85 -24.35
CA ARG A 134 3.97 -9.70 -23.25
C ARG A 134 5.01 -8.95 -22.43
N ASN A 135 5.88 -8.22 -23.11
CA ASN A 135 6.94 -7.47 -22.46
C ASN A 135 6.38 -6.33 -21.59
N ARG A 136 5.41 -5.58 -22.13
CA ARG A 136 4.72 -4.53 -21.36
C ARG A 136 3.91 -5.10 -20.20
N LEU A 137 3.26 -6.25 -20.39
CA LEU A 137 2.47 -6.85 -19.31
C LEU A 137 3.34 -7.21 -18.11
N LYS A 138 4.60 -7.65 -18.30
CA LYS A 138 5.52 -8.01 -17.21
C LYS A 138 5.91 -6.83 -16.31
N VAL A 139 5.87 -5.59 -16.82
CA VAL A 139 6.21 -4.37 -16.05
C VAL A 139 5.15 -4.05 -14.97
N TYR A 140 3.87 -4.33 -15.23
CA TYR A 140 2.77 -4.04 -14.29
C TYR A 140 2.78 -4.90 -13.01
N PRO A 141 2.90 -6.23 -13.06
CA PRO A 141 3.07 -7.03 -11.86
C PRO A 141 4.44 -6.73 -11.22
N GLY A 142 5.47 -6.34 -11.98
CA GLY A 142 6.80 -6.04 -11.42
C GLY A 142 6.77 -4.79 -10.56
N THR A 143 6.13 -3.73 -11.06
CA THR A 143 5.88 -2.50 -10.30
C THR A 143 4.94 -2.73 -9.11
N TYR A 144 3.92 -3.57 -9.25
CA TYR A 144 3.06 -3.95 -8.13
C TYR A 144 3.81 -4.77 -7.06
N ALA A 145 4.69 -5.69 -7.46
CA ALA A 145 5.53 -6.47 -6.54
C ALA A 145 6.50 -5.57 -5.76
N MET A 146 7.00 -4.48 -6.37
CA MET A 146 7.75 -3.46 -5.64
C MET A 146 6.91 -2.79 -4.54
N VAL A 147 5.64 -2.44 -4.82
CA VAL A 147 4.73 -1.83 -3.84
C VAL A 147 4.46 -2.79 -2.67
N VAL A 148 4.35 -4.09 -2.96
CA VAL A 148 4.15 -5.16 -1.96
C VAL A 148 5.45 -5.54 -1.24
N ARG A 149 6.60 -4.97 -1.63
CA ARG A 149 7.95 -5.27 -1.12
C ARG A 149 8.41 -6.71 -1.39
N ASP A 150 7.91 -7.35 -2.45
CA ASP A 150 8.44 -8.61 -2.98
C ASP A 150 9.48 -8.32 -4.06
N PHE A 151 10.72 -8.09 -3.64
CA PHE A 151 11.83 -7.75 -4.53
C PHE A 151 12.28 -8.91 -5.42
N LYS A 152 12.05 -10.15 -4.99
CA LYS A 152 12.47 -11.32 -5.75
C LYS A 152 11.65 -11.45 -7.02
N THR A 153 10.32 -11.44 -6.86
CA THR A 153 9.38 -11.51 -8.00
C THR A 153 9.50 -10.28 -8.90
N ALA A 154 9.72 -9.09 -8.32
CA ALA A 154 9.94 -7.87 -9.10
C ALA A 154 11.21 -7.96 -9.96
N ALA A 155 12.33 -8.44 -9.40
CA ALA A 155 13.59 -8.58 -10.12
C ALA A 155 13.48 -9.58 -11.28
N GLU A 156 12.86 -10.74 -11.04
CA GLU A 156 12.60 -11.74 -12.10
C GLU A 156 11.79 -11.13 -13.25
N GLN A 157 10.71 -10.40 -12.93
CA GLN A 157 9.85 -9.79 -13.95
C GLN A 157 10.50 -8.66 -14.73
N PHE A 158 11.38 -7.86 -14.10
CA PHE A 158 12.11 -6.81 -14.81
C PHE A 158 13.27 -7.35 -15.65
N LEU A 159 13.99 -8.37 -15.16
CA LEU A 159 15.04 -9.02 -15.96
C LEU A 159 14.46 -9.72 -17.18
N ASP A 160 13.29 -10.33 -17.04
CA ASP A 160 12.53 -10.93 -18.13
C ASP A 160 11.98 -9.92 -19.16
N THR A 161 12.12 -8.60 -18.90
CA THR A 161 11.67 -7.53 -19.81
C THR A 161 12.74 -6.88 -20.66
N MET A 162 14.02 -7.14 -20.36
CA MET A 162 15.15 -6.68 -21.16
C MET A 162 15.58 -7.74 -22.18
#